data_AF-A0A7V9ZK42-F1
#
_entry.id   AF-A0A7V9ZK42-F1
#
_cell.length_a   1.000
_cell.length_b   1.000
_cell.length_c   1.000
_cell.angle_alpha   90.00
_cell.angle_beta   90.00
_cell.angle_gamma   90.00
#
_symmetry.space_group_name_H-M   'P 1'
#
loop_
_entity.id
_entity.type
_entity.pdbx_description
1 polymer ?
#
loop_
_entity_poly.entity_id
_entity_poly.type
_entity_poly.pdbx_seq_one_letter_code
_entity_poly.pdbx_strand_id
1 'polypeptide(L)'
;MSDHTGSLTMKPMPPIDEAREISRVFDGDRLKLARTCRGWTQRQLADEVDELSSAAVSQFEKGGARPSPRTLVRLARELEFPVGFFAHAAGTEIMEAQGFFRSLRSTPQRARATALAHAELVRHFVLVLERYVQLPSLEIPSGPTDSNTNLDEIESIADMTREKLAVAPGPLRHAVRLLEVSGAVVTRLATDDERIDAFSVPFPDRPVVVLGSDKDNLERSRFDA
;
A
#
# COMPACT_ATOMS: atom_id res chain seq x y z
N MET A 1 18.15 -32.35 -9.40
CA MET A 1 18.83 -31.85 -8.18
C MET A 1 19.75 -30.72 -8.61
N SER A 2 19.26 -29.49 -8.52
CA SER A 2 20.08 -28.29 -8.70
C SER A 2 19.54 -27.27 -7.71
N ASP A 3 20.27 -27.10 -6.61
CA ASP A 3 19.97 -26.14 -5.55
C ASP A 3 19.99 -24.71 -6.11
N HIS A 4 18.86 -24.01 -5.95
CA HIS A 4 18.76 -22.56 -6.08
C HIS A 4 18.74 -21.94 -4.69
N THR A 5 19.89 -21.95 -4.03
CA THR A 5 20.12 -21.12 -2.85
C THR A 5 20.50 -19.72 -3.34
N GLY A 6 19.49 -18.94 -3.73
CA GLY A 6 19.63 -17.51 -3.95
C GLY A 6 19.99 -16.85 -2.62
N SER A 7 21.28 -16.64 -2.41
CA SER A 7 21.80 -15.87 -1.28
C SER A 7 21.28 -14.43 -1.41
N LEU A 8 20.23 -14.10 -0.63
CA LEU A 8 19.82 -12.72 -0.39
C LEU A 8 21.01 -12.02 0.27
N THR A 9 21.80 -11.33 -0.55
CA THR A 9 22.89 -10.49 -0.08
C THR A 9 22.26 -9.37 0.73
N MET A 10 22.36 -9.46 2.06
CA MET A 10 21.94 -8.40 2.96
C MET A 10 22.60 -7.10 2.51
N LYS A 11 21.80 -6.08 2.16
CA LYS A 11 22.31 -4.73 1.93
C LYS A 11 23.14 -4.31 3.14
N PRO A 12 24.30 -3.65 2.94
CA PRO A 12 25.12 -3.17 4.04
C PRO A 12 24.26 -2.31 4.98
N MET A 13 24.42 -2.55 6.28
CA MET A 13 23.70 -1.81 7.31
C MET A 13 23.95 -0.32 7.09
N PRO A 14 22.91 0.52 7.02
CA PRO A 14 23.09 1.97 6.88
C PRO A 14 24.02 2.46 8.00
N PRO A 15 24.97 3.36 7.71
CA PRO A 15 25.92 3.85 8.70
C PRO A 15 25.17 4.37 9.93
N ILE A 16 25.70 4.11 11.14
CA ILE A 16 25.10 4.58 12.41
C ILE A 16 24.85 6.10 12.40
N ASP A 17 25.62 6.85 11.61
CA ASP A 17 25.45 8.29 11.45
C ASP A 17 24.14 8.66 10.75
N GLU A 18 23.69 7.91 9.74
CA GLU A 18 22.35 8.09 9.15
C GLU A 18 21.27 7.85 10.20
N ALA A 19 21.39 6.77 10.99
CA ALA A 19 20.42 6.48 12.05
C ALA A 19 20.37 7.56 13.14
N ARG A 20 21.46 8.27 13.41
CA ARG A 20 21.49 9.41 14.33
C ARG A 20 20.68 10.59 13.81
N GLU A 21 20.78 10.89 12.51
CA GLU A 21 20.02 11.95 11.88
C GLU A 21 18.53 11.61 11.84
N ILE A 22 18.21 10.40 11.36
CA ILE A 22 16.82 9.94 11.25
C ILE A 22 16.14 9.86 12.62
N SER A 23 16.83 9.42 13.68
CA SER A 23 16.27 9.40 15.04
C SER A 23 15.76 10.79 15.50
N ARG A 24 16.35 11.89 15.03
CA ARG A 24 15.92 13.26 15.37
C ARG A 24 14.67 13.71 14.61
N VAL A 25 14.39 13.12 13.46
CA VAL A 25 13.24 13.42 12.59
C VAL A 25 12.31 12.21 12.44
N PHE A 26 12.38 11.29 13.41
CA PHE A 26 11.67 10.03 13.41
C PHE A 26 10.15 10.25 13.38
N ASP A 27 9.48 9.47 12.53
CA ASP A 27 8.05 9.50 12.31
C ASP A 27 7.41 8.19 12.79
N GLY A 28 6.56 8.30 13.81
CA GLY A 28 5.86 7.17 14.43
C GLY A 28 4.85 6.52 13.49
N ASP A 29 4.23 7.28 12.59
CA ASP A 29 3.28 6.73 11.63
C ASP A 29 4.00 5.84 10.61
N ARG A 30 5.23 6.19 10.25
CA ARG A 30 6.06 5.34 9.38
C ARG A 30 6.46 4.03 10.05
N LEU A 31 6.75 4.04 11.35
CA LEU A 31 6.94 2.79 12.10
C LEU A 31 5.67 1.94 12.09
N LYS A 32 4.51 2.54 12.35
CA LYS A 32 3.20 1.87 12.32
C LYS A 32 2.92 1.28 10.94
N LEU A 33 3.22 2.00 9.87
CA LEU A 33 3.08 1.55 8.49
C LEU A 33 3.96 0.34 8.20
N ALA A 34 5.27 0.42 8.49
CA ALA A 34 6.21 -0.68 8.30
C ALA A 34 5.79 -1.94 9.08
N ARG A 35 5.42 -1.79 10.36
CA ARG A 35 4.92 -2.90 11.18
C ARG A 35 3.64 -3.51 10.61
N THR A 36 2.72 -2.69 10.11
CA THR A 36 1.43 -3.17 9.58
C THR A 36 1.62 -3.87 8.23
N CYS A 37 2.60 -3.47 7.41
CA CYS A 37 2.99 -4.18 6.19
C CYS A 37 3.54 -5.58 6.51
N ARG A 38 4.33 -5.72 7.58
CA ARG A 38 4.71 -7.04 8.11
C ARG A 38 3.55 -7.84 8.71
N GLY A 39 2.40 -7.18 8.84
CA GLY A 39 1.23 -7.73 9.52
C GLY A 39 1.54 -8.06 10.96
N TRP A 40 2.45 -7.39 11.66
CA TRP A 40 2.81 -7.70 13.05
C TRP A 40 2.02 -6.86 14.07
N THR A 41 1.78 -7.41 15.26
CA THR A 41 1.29 -6.62 16.41
C THR A 41 2.44 -5.84 17.05
N GLN A 42 2.12 -4.83 17.87
CA GLN A 42 3.14 -4.10 18.65
C GLN A 42 3.95 -5.05 19.54
N ARG A 43 3.31 -6.08 20.11
CA ARG A 43 3.98 -7.12 20.89
C ARG A 43 4.95 -7.95 20.05
N GLN A 44 4.51 -8.42 18.88
CA GLN A 44 5.38 -9.20 17.99
C GLN A 44 6.60 -8.39 17.55
N LEU A 45 6.44 -7.12 17.18
CA LEU A 45 7.59 -6.26 16.87
C LEU A 45 8.53 -6.09 18.07
N ALA A 46 7.97 -5.96 19.28
CA ALA A 46 8.74 -5.86 20.50
C ALA A 46 9.58 -7.13 20.77
N ASP A 47 8.97 -8.31 20.57
CA ASP A 47 9.60 -9.61 20.74
C ASP A 47 10.75 -9.81 19.72
N GLU A 48 10.59 -9.35 18.46
CA GLU A 48 11.62 -9.45 17.42
C GLU A 48 12.78 -8.45 17.62
N VAL A 49 12.50 -7.26 18.19
CA VAL A 49 13.48 -6.18 18.33
C VAL A 49 13.99 -6.11 19.76
N ASP A 50 15.01 -6.93 20.04
CA ASP A 50 15.86 -6.79 21.24
C ASP A 50 15.09 -6.71 22.57
N GLU A 51 13.94 -7.39 22.65
CA GLU A 51 13.03 -7.40 23.80
C GLU A 51 12.55 -6.01 24.25
N LEU A 52 12.28 -5.12 23.28
CA LEU A 52 11.52 -3.91 23.57
C LEU A 52 10.19 -4.28 24.23
N SER A 53 9.65 -3.38 25.07
CA SER A 53 8.27 -3.56 25.54
C SER A 53 7.28 -3.14 24.46
N SER A 54 6.13 -3.82 24.39
CA SER A 54 5.01 -3.37 23.53
C SER A 54 4.58 -1.93 23.86
N ALA A 55 4.78 -1.48 25.10
CA ALA A 55 4.54 -0.10 25.51
C ALA A 55 5.53 0.87 24.86
N ALA A 56 6.82 0.51 24.77
CA ALA A 56 7.82 1.32 24.07
C ALA A 56 7.48 1.46 22.58
N VAL A 57 7.10 0.36 21.91
CA VAL A 57 6.64 0.40 20.51
C VAL A 57 5.44 1.34 20.36
N SER A 58 4.45 1.23 21.26
CA SER A 58 3.28 2.12 21.26
C SER A 58 3.65 3.60 21.45
N GLN A 59 4.62 3.90 22.32
CA GLN A 59 5.13 5.26 22.52
C GLN A 59 5.86 5.80 21.29
N PHE A 60 6.62 4.96 20.59
CA PHE A 60 7.26 5.36 19.32
C PHE A 60 6.22 5.67 18.24
N GLU A 61 5.21 4.79 18.07
CA GLU A 61 4.17 5.00 17.06
C GLU A 61 3.30 6.23 17.31
N LYS A 62 3.06 6.57 18.59
CA LYS A 62 2.29 7.76 18.96
C LYS A 62 3.12 9.05 19.02
N GLY A 63 4.42 8.97 18.75
CA GLY A 63 5.36 10.10 18.87
C GLY A 63 5.66 10.54 20.31
N GLY A 64 5.28 9.74 21.32
CA GLY A 64 5.57 10.01 22.74
C GLY A 64 7.01 9.74 23.14
N ALA A 65 7.75 8.96 22.34
CA ALA A 65 9.19 8.75 22.48
C ALA A 65 9.85 8.56 21.11
N ARG A 66 11.18 8.67 21.05
CA ARG A 66 11.97 8.38 19.86
C ARG A 66 12.93 7.22 20.12
N PRO A 67 13.13 6.31 19.15
CA PRO A 67 14.09 5.23 19.31
C PRO A 67 15.52 5.78 19.29
N SER A 68 16.40 5.17 20.07
CA SER A 68 17.84 5.44 19.95
C SER A 68 18.34 5.07 18.54
N PRO A 69 19.47 5.62 18.05
CA PRO A 69 20.03 5.24 16.75
C PRO A 69 20.27 3.73 16.63
N ARG A 70 20.72 3.08 17.71
CA ARG A 70 20.91 1.63 17.75
C ARG A 70 19.58 0.88 17.64
N THR A 71 18.54 1.35 18.34
CA THR A 71 17.19 0.78 18.25
C THR A 71 16.62 0.95 16.85
N LEU A 72 16.83 2.11 16.22
CA LEU A 72 16.34 2.41 14.88
C LEU A 72 16.94 1.50 13.81
N VAL A 73 18.26 1.24 13.87
CA VAL A 73 18.92 0.30 12.96
C VAL A 73 18.32 -1.10 13.07
N ARG A 74 17.97 -1.53 14.30
CA ARG A 74 17.32 -2.83 14.52
C ARG A 74 15.90 -2.86 14.00
N LEU A 75 15.10 -1.82 14.27
CA LEU A 75 13.75 -1.68 13.69
C LEU A 75 13.80 -1.78 12.16
N ALA A 76 14.73 -1.07 11.53
CA ALA A 76 14.92 -1.10 10.08
C ALA A 76 15.28 -2.49 9.57
N ARG A 77 16.19 -3.19 10.26
CA ARG A 77 16.58 -4.56 9.92
C ARG A 77 15.40 -5.53 10.03
N GLU A 78 14.75 -5.60 11.20
CA GLU A 78 13.72 -6.61 11.46
C GLU A 78 12.44 -6.36 10.65
N LEU A 79 12.14 -5.09 10.33
CA LEU A 79 11.04 -4.72 9.44
C LEU A 79 11.43 -4.75 7.95
N GLU A 80 12.70 -4.93 7.60
CA GLU A 80 13.27 -4.84 6.24
C GLU A 80 12.93 -3.53 5.50
N PHE A 81 12.95 -2.42 6.23
CA PHE A 81 12.88 -1.08 5.64
C PHE A 81 14.24 -0.38 5.74
N PRO A 82 14.63 0.46 4.77
CA PRO A 82 15.83 1.27 4.92
C PRO A 82 15.67 2.24 6.11
N VAL A 83 16.76 2.60 6.79
CA VAL A 83 16.69 3.50 7.95
C VAL A 83 16.06 4.85 7.57
N GLY A 84 16.41 5.42 6.42
CA GLY A 84 15.77 6.63 5.89
C GLY A 84 14.24 6.54 5.72
N PHE A 85 13.65 5.34 5.67
CA PHE A 85 12.19 5.19 5.65
C PHE A 85 11.55 5.75 6.92
N PHE A 86 12.19 5.69 8.08
CA PHE A 86 11.53 6.09 9.34
C PHE A 86 11.58 7.60 9.62
N ALA A 87 12.15 8.42 8.72
CA ALA A 87 12.05 9.87 8.81
C ALA A 87 10.78 10.37 8.16
N HIS A 88 10.22 11.46 8.68
CA HIS A 88 9.17 12.19 7.97
C HIS A 88 9.72 12.74 6.64
N ALA A 89 8.96 12.62 5.55
CA ALA A 89 9.24 13.32 4.29
C ALA A 89 7.99 14.06 3.83
N ALA A 90 8.15 15.37 3.59
CA ALA A 90 7.05 16.23 3.19
C ALA A 90 6.37 15.71 1.91
N GLY A 91 5.04 15.72 1.89
CA GLY A 91 4.24 15.24 0.75
C GLY A 91 4.11 13.71 0.68
N THR A 92 4.45 12.99 1.75
CA THR A 92 4.23 11.53 1.90
C THR A 92 3.55 11.23 3.23
N GLU A 93 2.59 12.06 3.59
CA GLU A 93 1.77 11.89 4.78
C GLU A 93 0.93 10.62 4.63
N ILE A 94 0.94 9.81 5.70
CA ILE A 94 0.18 8.57 5.75
C ILE A 94 -1.30 8.92 5.83
N MET A 95 -2.08 8.37 4.90
CA MET A 95 -3.51 8.62 4.83
C MET A 95 -4.30 7.46 5.43
N GLU A 96 -5.25 7.78 6.31
CA GLU A 96 -6.29 6.83 6.71
C GLU A 96 -7.34 6.74 5.59
N ALA A 97 -7.11 5.84 4.63
CA ALA A 97 -8.04 5.60 3.53
C ALA A 97 -8.83 4.31 3.75
N GLN A 98 -10.14 4.37 3.47
CA GLN A 98 -10.99 3.18 3.44
C GLN A 98 -10.85 2.51 2.07
N GLY A 99 -10.48 1.23 2.06
CA GLY A 99 -10.45 0.45 0.82
C GLY A 99 -11.77 -0.25 0.53
N PHE A 100 -12.08 -0.39 -0.76
CA PHE A 100 -13.20 -1.16 -1.27
C PHE A 100 -12.73 -2.55 -1.69
N PHE A 101 -13.12 -3.57 -0.93
CA PHE A 101 -12.74 -4.96 -1.16
C PHE A 101 -13.85 -5.70 -1.91
N ARG A 102 -13.49 -6.46 -2.95
CA ARG A 102 -14.44 -7.22 -3.78
C ARG A 102 -15.17 -8.32 -3.01
N SER A 103 -14.46 -9.05 -2.14
CA SER A 103 -15.02 -10.13 -1.31
C SER A 103 -14.91 -9.78 0.18
N LEU A 104 -16.02 -9.28 0.75
CA LEU A 104 -16.06 -8.78 2.14
C LEU A 104 -16.32 -9.85 3.21
N ARG A 105 -16.66 -11.10 2.84
CA ARG A 105 -17.29 -12.05 3.78
C ARG A 105 -16.36 -12.92 4.62
N SER A 106 -15.04 -12.90 4.43
CA SER A 106 -14.14 -13.73 5.27
C SER A 106 -12.75 -13.16 5.59
N THR A 107 -12.37 -11.99 5.07
CA THR A 107 -11.02 -11.44 5.29
C THR A 107 -10.87 -10.89 6.71
N PRO A 108 -9.92 -11.42 7.52
CA PRO A 108 -9.67 -10.93 8.87
C PRO A 108 -9.28 -9.44 8.87
N GLN A 109 -9.66 -8.71 9.93
CA GLN A 109 -9.33 -7.28 10.08
C GLN A 109 -7.83 -7.01 9.91
N ARG A 110 -6.98 -7.91 10.43
CA ARG A 110 -5.52 -7.84 10.30
C ARG A 110 -5.05 -7.93 8.85
N ALA A 111 -5.60 -8.87 8.08
CA ALA A 111 -5.27 -9.02 6.66
C ALA A 111 -5.71 -7.79 5.85
N ARG A 112 -6.88 -7.22 6.16
CA ARG A 112 -7.31 -5.93 5.58
C ARG A 112 -6.36 -4.79 5.91
N ALA A 113 -5.96 -4.66 7.18
CA ALA A 113 -5.01 -3.63 7.61
C ALA A 113 -3.66 -3.77 6.89
N THR A 114 -3.15 -4.99 6.75
CA THR A 114 -1.92 -5.26 6.00
C THR A 114 -2.08 -4.94 4.52
N ALA A 115 -3.21 -5.26 3.89
CA ALA A 115 -3.47 -4.93 2.50
C ALA A 115 -3.51 -3.41 2.26
N LEU A 116 -4.20 -2.66 3.12
CA LEU A 116 -4.23 -1.19 3.06
C LEU A 116 -2.84 -0.58 3.29
N ALA A 117 -2.06 -1.12 4.23
CA ALA A 117 -0.70 -0.67 4.48
C ALA A 117 0.22 -0.86 3.25
N HIS A 118 0.07 -1.97 2.51
CA HIS A 118 0.79 -2.14 1.25
C HIS A 118 0.32 -1.16 0.16
N ALA A 119 -0.98 -0.88 0.07
CA ALA A 119 -1.48 0.15 -0.86
C ALA A 119 -0.91 1.54 -0.55
N GLU A 120 -0.77 1.89 0.74
CA GLU A 120 -0.10 3.13 1.18
C GLU A 120 1.38 3.16 0.75
N LEU A 121 2.11 2.04 0.88
CA LEU A 121 3.49 1.96 0.40
C LEU A 121 3.59 2.14 -1.12
N VAL A 122 2.67 1.55 -1.87
CA VAL A 122 2.60 1.71 -3.33
C VAL A 122 2.34 3.17 -3.69
N ARG A 123 1.40 3.84 -3.00
CA ARG A 123 1.17 5.28 -3.15
C ARG A 123 2.44 6.09 -2.87
N HIS A 124 3.14 5.84 -1.76
CA HIS A 124 4.39 6.53 -1.43
C HIS A 124 5.47 6.31 -2.50
N PHE A 125 5.59 5.09 -3.02
CA PHE A 125 6.51 4.80 -4.12
C PHE A 125 6.17 5.62 -5.37
N VAL A 126 4.88 5.72 -5.72
CA VAL A 126 4.40 6.49 -6.86
C VAL A 126 4.64 7.99 -6.68
N LEU A 127 4.34 8.56 -5.51
CA LEU A 127 4.62 9.97 -5.20
C LEU A 127 6.11 10.30 -5.34
N VAL A 128 6.99 9.38 -4.92
CA VAL A 128 8.42 9.52 -5.12
C VAL A 128 8.79 9.44 -6.61
N LEU A 129 8.18 8.52 -7.35
CA LEU A 129 8.44 8.28 -8.76
C LEU A 129 8.02 9.47 -9.64
N GLU A 130 6.91 10.12 -9.34
CA GLU A 130 6.41 11.31 -10.05
C GLU A 130 7.36 12.51 -10.02
N ARG A 131 8.34 12.52 -9.11
CA ARG A 131 9.42 13.52 -9.11
C ARG A 131 10.40 13.33 -10.27
N TYR A 132 10.39 12.16 -10.90
CA TYR A 132 11.33 11.78 -11.95
C TYR A 132 10.64 11.47 -13.29
N VAL A 133 9.34 11.15 -13.28
CA VAL A 133 8.57 10.79 -14.47
C VAL A 133 7.23 11.49 -14.50
N GLN A 134 6.68 11.69 -15.70
CA GLN A 134 5.32 12.18 -15.89
C GLN A 134 4.38 10.98 -16.01
N LEU A 135 3.52 10.79 -15.00
CA LEU A 135 2.42 9.83 -15.06
C LEU A 135 1.18 10.49 -15.70
N PRO A 136 0.25 9.71 -16.28
CA PRO A 136 -0.98 10.25 -16.86
C PRO A 136 -1.77 11.10 -15.86
N SER A 137 -2.51 12.12 -16.32
CA SER A 137 -3.42 12.90 -15.46
C SER A 137 -4.48 12.00 -14.82
N LEU A 138 -4.89 12.31 -13.59
CA LEU A 138 -6.02 11.64 -12.96
C LEU A 138 -7.32 12.15 -13.60
N GLU A 139 -7.93 11.30 -14.42
CA GLU A 139 -9.15 11.61 -15.19
C GLU A 139 -10.30 10.66 -14.88
N ILE A 140 -10.22 9.93 -13.77
CA ILE A 140 -11.30 9.05 -13.32
C ILE A 140 -12.49 9.92 -12.89
N PRO A 141 -13.67 9.75 -13.52
CA PRO A 141 -14.85 10.49 -13.13
C PRO A 141 -15.25 10.15 -11.69
N SER A 142 -15.47 11.17 -10.89
CA SER A 142 -16.16 11.05 -9.60
C SER A 142 -17.60 11.56 -9.74
N GLY A 143 -18.52 10.92 -9.03
CA GLY A 143 -19.94 11.27 -9.02
C GLY A 143 -20.56 10.99 -7.66
N PRO A 144 -21.62 11.72 -7.28
CA PRO A 144 -22.35 11.45 -6.05
C PRO A 144 -23.17 10.16 -6.25
N THR A 145 -22.65 9.05 -5.78
CA THR A 145 -23.44 7.84 -5.56
C THR A 145 -23.71 7.73 -4.07
N ASP A 146 -24.96 7.55 -3.70
CA ASP A 146 -25.36 7.27 -2.32
C ASP A 146 -26.11 5.94 -2.25
N SER A 147 -26.49 5.52 -1.05
CA SER A 147 -27.20 4.27 -0.83
C SER A 147 -28.60 4.21 -1.47
N ASN A 148 -29.11 5.35 -1.99
CA ASN A 148 -30.44 5.47 -2.58
C ASN A 148 -30.39 5.58 -4.12
N THR A 149 -29.20 5.54 -4.72
CA THR A 149 -29.05 5.60 -6.18
C THR A 149 -29.81 4.43 -6.82
N ASN A 150 -30.76 4.74 -7.70
CA ASN A 150 -31.58 3.73 -8.36
C ASN A 150 -30.87 3.13 -9.59
N LEU A 151 -31.45 2.07 -10.17
CA LEU A 151 -30.83 1.37 -11.30
C LEU A 151 -30.67 2.27 -12.55
N ASP A 152 -31.64 3.12 -12.85
CA ASP A 152 -31.58 4.02 -14.01
C ASP A 152 -30.47 5.08 -13.84
N GLU A 153 -30.28 5.56 -12.62
CA GLU A 153 -29.17 6.46 -12.26
C GLU A 153 -27.82 5.76 -12.38
N ILE A 154 -27.71 4.50 -11.94
CA ILE A 154 -26.47 3.70 -12.08
C ILE A 154 -26.11 3.54 -13.56
N GLU A 155 -27.07 3.20 -14.42
CA GLU A 155 -26.85 3.06 -15.87
C GLU A 155 -26.42 4.40 -16.49
N SER A 156 -27.10 5.50 -16.13
CA SER A 156 -26.73 6.85 -16.59
C SER A 156 -25.31 7.25 -16.17
N ILE A 157 -24.92 6.97 -14.92
CA ILE A 157 -23.57 7.23 -14.41
C ILE A 157 -22.55 6.37 -15.15
N ALA A 158 -22.87 5.10 -15.44
CA ALA A 158 -22.01 4.22 -16.20
C ALA A 158 -21.79 4.73 -17.63
N ASP A 159 -22.85 5.14 -18.32
CA ASP A 159 -22.77 5.72 -19.67
C ASP A 159 -21.95 7.01 -19.70
N MET A 160 -22.20 7.94 -18.76
CA MET A 160 -21.41 9.17 -18.63
C MET A 160 -19.93 8.87 -18.34
N THR A 161 -19.65 7.85 -17.52
CA THR A 161 -18.27 7.44 -17.21
C THR A 161 -17.58 6.88 -18.45
N ARG A 162 -18.28 6.04 -19.22
CA ARG A 162 -17.75 5.48 -20.47
C ARG A 162 -17.48 6.57 -21.50
N GLU A 163 -18.36 7.56 -21.63
CA GLU A 163 -18.18 8.69 -22.53
C GLU A 163 -16.94 9.52 -22.13
N LYS A 164 -16.82 9.89 -20.86
CA LYS A 164 -15.66 10.64 -20.33
C LYS A 164 -14.34 9.90 -20.51
N LEU A 165 -14.36 8.57 -20.34
CA LEU A 165 -13.18 7.71 -20.52
C LEU A 165 -12.97 7.27 -21.99
N ALA A 166 -13.74 7.82 -22.94
CA ALA A 166 -13.67 7.52 -24.37
C ALA A 166 -13.76 6.00 -24.69
N VAL A 167 -14.59 5.28 -23.94
CA VAL A 167 -14.78 3.83 -24.09
C VAL A 167 -15.79 3.55 -25.19
N ALA A 168 -15.35 2.88 -26.26
CA ALA A 168 -16.23 2.43 -27.34
C ALA A 168 -17.37 1.51 -26.84
N PRO A 169 -18.54 1.46 -27.50
CA PRO A 169 -19.63 0.57 -27.12
C PRO A 169 -19.21 -0.90 -27.04
N GLY A 170 -19.80 -1.64 -26.09
CA GLY A 170 -19.53 -3.06 -25.87
C GLY A 170 -18.51 -3.35 -24.75
N PRO A 171 -17.94 -4.57 -24.69
CA PRO A 171 -17.07 -5.00 -23.60
C PRO A 171 -15.77 -4.20 -23.51
N LEU A 172 -15.25 -4.00 -22.29
CA LEU A 172 -13.91 -3.45 -22.08
C LEU A 172 -12.85 -4.46 -22.56
N ARG A 173 -11.99 -4.04 -23.48
CA ARG A 173 -10.91 -4.92 -23.99
C ARG A 173 -9.77 -5.11 -22.99
N HIS A 174 -9.42 -4.03 -22.28
CA HIS A 174 -8.29 -3.96 -21.35
C HIS A 174 -8.61 -3.00 -20.19
N ALA A 175 -9.29 -3.50 -19.15
CA ALA A 175 -9.70 -2.69 -18.00
C ALA A 175 -8.50 -2.07 -17.25
N VAL A 176 -7.45 -2.86 -17.00
CA VAL A 176 -6.20 -2.37 -16.37
C VAL A 176 -5.60 -1.20 -17.16
N ARG A 177 -5.47 -1.35 -18.48
CA ARG A 177 -4.88 -0.31 -19.33
C ARG A 177 -5.71 0.97 -19.32
N LEU A 178 -7.04 0.84 -19.30
CA LEU A 178 -7.94 1.98 -19.19
C LEU A 178 -7.68 2.73 -17.88
N LEU A 179 -7.69 2.02 -16.74
CA LEU A 179 -7.42 2.61 -15.42
C LEU A 179 -6.07 3.33 -15.36
N GLU A 180 -5.00 2.68 -15.84
CA GLU A 180 -3.65 3.25 -15.86
C GLU A 180 -3.56 4.51 -16.72
N VAL A 181 -4.17 4.50 -17.91
CA VAL A 181 -4.20 5.69 -18.81
C VAL A 181 -5.04 6.82 -18.20
N SER A 182 -6.07 6.49 -17.41
CA SER A 182 -6.86 7.46 -16.65
C SER A 182 -6.20 7.91 -15.34
N GLY A 183 -4.95 7.49 -15.09
CA GLY A 183 -4.14 7.97 -13.97
C GLY A 183 -4.26 7.17 -12.67
N ALA A 184 -4.96 6.02 -12.66
CA ALA A 184 -4.91 5.09 -11.54
C ALA A 184 -3.59 4.32 -11.49
N VAL A 185 -3.19 3.91 -10.29
CA VAL A 185 -2.07 2.99 -10.09
C VAL A 185 -2.65 1.59 -9.95
N VAL A 186 -2.31 0.69 -10.87
CA VAL A 186 -2.69 -0.72 -10.76
C VAL A 186 -1.46 -1.54 -10.40
N THR A 187 -1.56 -2.35 -9.36
CA THR A 187 -0.46 -3.22 -8.92
C THR A 187 -0.97 -4.62 -8.59
N ARG A 188 -0.04 -5.58 -8.60
CA ARG A 188 -0.28 -6.94 -8.13
C ARG A 188 0.58 -7.16 -6.91
N LEU A 189 -0.05 -7.50 -5.80
CA LEU A 189 0.65 -7.83 -4.57
C LEU A 189 0.46 -9.31 -4.29
N ALA A 190 1.56 -10.02 -4.08
CA ALA A 190 1.51 -11.34 -3.49
C ALA A 190 1.11 -11.15 -2.02
N THR A 191 -0.19 -11.27 -1.74
CA THR A 191 -0.68 -11.29 -0.36
C THR A 191 -0.51 -12.70 0.17
N ASP A 192 -0.01 -12.84 1.40
CA ASP A 192 0.03 -14.14 2.09
C ASP A 192 -1.37 -14.70 2.40
N ASP A 193 -2.42 -13.91 2.12
CA ASP A 193 -3.82 -14.27 2.30
C ASP A 193 -4.50 -14.39 0.93
N GLU A 194 -4.74 -15.63 0.49
CA GLU A 194 -5.42 -15.97 -0.77
C GLU A 194 -6.90 -15.51 -0.80
N ARG A 195 -7.45 -15.00 0.31
CA ARG A 195 -8.83 -14.48 0.37
C ARG A 195 -8.94 -13.03 -0.11
N ILE A 196 -7.84 -12.37 -0.45
CA ILE A 196 -7.83 -11.01 -0.97
C ILE A 196 -7.71 -11.06 -2.49
N ASP A 197 -8.85 -11.18 -3.17
CA ASP A 197 -8.91 -11.28 -4.64
C ASP A 197 -8.53 -9.97 -5.35
N ALA A 198 -9.14 -8.85 -4.93
CA ALA A 198 -8.85 -7.51 -5.44
C ALA A 198 -9.48 -6.46 -4.52
N PHE A 199 -8.85 -5.28 -4.45
CA PHE A 199 -9.40 -4.12 -3.76
C PHE A 199 -8.86 -2.82 -4.36
N SER A 200 -9.56 -1.72 -4.09
CA SER A 200 -9.10 -0.38 -4.45
C SER A 200 -9.08 0.54 -3.23
N VAL A 201 -8.17 1.51 -3.25
CA VAL A 201 -8.05 2.56 -2.25
C VAL A 201 -8.12 3.90 -2.96
N PRO A 202 -9.13 4.74 -2.69
CA PRO A 202 -9.39 5.98 -3.43
C PRO A 202 -8.54 7.13 -2.88
N PHE A 203 -7.22 7.03 -2.96
CA PHE A 203 -6.38 8.14 -2.50
C PHE A 203 -6.63 9.39 -3.35
N PRO A 204 -6.64 10.61 -2.76
CA PRO A 204 -7.00 11.83 -3.47
C PRO A 204 -6.00 12.24 -4.56
N ASP A 205 -4.74 11.85 -4.41
CA ASP A 205 -3.68 12.05 -5.39
C ASP A 205 -3.83 11.06 -6.55
N ARG A 206 -3.82 9.75 -6.27
CA ARG A 206 -4.07 8.70 -7.27
C ARG A 206 -4.70 7.46 -6.63
N PRO A 207 -5.84 6.96 -7.14
CA PRO A 207 -6.40 5.72 -6.64
C PRO A 207 -5.43 4.56 -6.92
N VAL A 208 -5.25 3.71 -5.91
CA VAL A 208 -4.46 2.49 -6.01
C VAL A 208 -5.41 1.29 -6.11
N VAL A 209 -5.30 0.54 -7.19
CA VAL A 209 -6.01 -0.72 -7.41
C VAL A 209 -5.02 -1.86 -7.21
N VAL A 210 -5.31 -2.73 -6.27
CA VAL A 210 -4.51 -3.92 -6.00
C VAL A 210 -5.27 -5.14 -6.49
N LEU A 211 -4.66 -5.83 -7.45
CA LEU A 211 -5.14 -7.11 -7.94
C LEU A 211 -4.45 -8.22 -7.15
N GLY A 212 -5.18 -9.28 -6.84
CA GLY A 212 -4.66 -10.47 -6.19
C GLY A 212 -3.61 -11.16 -7.05
N SER A 213 -2.68 -11.85 -6.39
CA SER A 213 -1.73 -12.72 -7.06
C SER A 213 -2.40 -14.06 -7.39
N ASP A 214 -3.23 -14.08 -8.43
CA ASP A 214 -3.74 -15.33 -8.98
C ASP A 214 -2.57 -16.12 -9.56
N LYS A 215 -2.00 -17.02 -8.75
CA LYS A 215 -0.85 -17.84 -9.14
C LYS A 215 -1.12 -18.77 -10.32
N ASP A 216 -2.37 -18.97 -10.76
CA ASP A 216 -2.69 -20.00 -11.76
C ASP A 216 -3.79 -19.65 -12.79
N ASN A 217 -4.16 -18.38 -13.03
CA ASN A 217 -5.19 -18.10 -14.05
C ASN A 217 -5.09 -16.76 -14.78
N LEU A 218 -4.22 -16.71 -15.81
CA LEU A 218 -4.02 -15.57 -16.72
C LEU A 218 -5.32 -15.05 -17.37
N GLU A 219 -6.34 -15.91 -17.56
CA GLU A 219 -7.62 -15.53 -18.14
C GLU A 219 -8.49 -14.72 -17.18
N ARG A 220 -8.52 -15.08 -15.88
CA ARG A 220 -9.23 -14.33 -14.83
C ARG A 220 -8.55 -13.00 -14.53
N SER A 221 -7.23 -13.00 -14.60
CA SER A 221 -6.37 -11.87 -14.35
C SER A 221 -6.63 -10.62 -15.22
N ARG A 222 -7.36 -10.77 -16.33
CA ARG A 222 -7.78 -9.68 -17.20
C ARG A 222 -9.05 -8.96 -16.73
N PHE A 223 -9.79 -9.56 -15.79
CA PHE A 223 -11.09 -9.11 -15.27
C PHE A 223 -11.08 -8.78 -13.76
N ASP A 224 -9.91 -8.75 -13.12
CA ASP A 224 -9.80 -8.49 -11.68
C ASP A 224 -9.77 -7.01 -11.32
N ALA A 225 -9.53 -6.15 -12.31
CA ALA A 225 -9.47 -4.70 -12.15
C ALA A 225 -10.86 -4.06 -12.22
#